data_AF-A0A818WMW2-F1
#
_entry.id   AF-A0A818WMW2-F1
#
_cell.length_a   1.000
_cell.length_b   1.000
_cell.length_c   1.000
_cell.angle_alpha   90.00
_cell.angle_beta   90.00
_cell.angle_gamma   90.00
#
_symmetry.space_group_name_H-M   'P 1'
#
loop_
_entity.id
_entity.type
_entity.pdbx_description
1 polymer ?
#
loop_
_entity_poly.entity_id
_entity_poly.type
_entity_poly.pdbx_seq_one_letter_code
_entity_poly.pdbx_strand_id
1 'polypeptide(L)'
;MKFSEYVGVVIHYYLNEYLINESNDTGNPEDQITRQHIETIEAYFKEAIEKQDYLTYFIKAYTLTNCFYKVLNKHLALYILQYFDTTKDFSSNYRLVNCLVHIVTLLIYHPNLPQYQYRGLCYRGMRITQNDLDQYLSNQHILNRSFLSTSIDREVAEMFAGEGQQSKMRYTPKDHCVLQYSCLCQYLIKQNSTAINIQSLSTRPDEKEVLILPFTVFKVIAIKRNYLNDSTASISIEIELEECEDPNDNKNESENSKTIRIASLSSTNDDIKDVEEYQKFKQRKRRLYGIIGFLVFAILLSLTLVLIFIFVIRKDSTKNTASMATPTTEMVNDDDDPLPQGCPNILKRSSWNARPYTNRENLTTLPVTNIVVHQLEGLNLIMNDQDCIAQIKGLQDYDMNIENWADIGYNFLLCDDSGDQQQIYTGRGWKFTGAHCISYNKRSLGICIIGNYTSIRSLKTFESLIQCGIMKNDIMKNFTLVGHFNSTKIYEYYLEYFRNDTDLQYSNQASKKQFMCPQ
;
A
#
# COMPACT_ATOMS: atom_id res chain seq x y z
N MET A 1 -8.11 4.81 -12.23
CA MET A 1 -7.48 5.51 -11.11
C MET A 1 -6.15 6.06 -11.60
N LYS A 2 -5.93 7.37 -11.51
CA LYS A 2 -4.60 7.92 -11.77
C LYS A 2 -3.68 7.41 -10.66
N PHE A 3 -2.43 7.06 -10.99
CA PHE A 3 -1.41 6.60 -10.01
C PHE A 3 -1.37 7.49 -8.76
N SER A 4 -1.60 8.79 -8.96
CA SER A 4 -1.75 9.82 -7.95
C SER A 4 -2.83 9.52 -6.89
N GLU A 5 -4.04 9.19 -7.32
CA GLU A 5 -5.16 8.91 -6.42
C GLU A 5 -4.85 7.69 -5.54
N TYR A 6 -4.18 6.68 -6.11
CA TYR A 6 -3.82 5.46 -5.39
C TYR A 6 -2.81 5.74 -4.26
N VAL A 7 -1.80 6.60 -4.51
CA VAL A 7 -0.83 7.03 -3.49
C VAL A 7 -1.52 7.73 -2.33
N GLY A 8 -2.46 8.63 -2.63
CA GLY A 8 -3.23 9.34 -1.62
C GLY A 8 -3.97 8.40 -0.68
N VAL A 9 -4.60 7.36 -1.24
CA VAL A 9 -5.36 6.35 -0.48
C VAL A 9 -4.46 5.52 0.43
N VAL A 10 -3.34 4.99 -0.09
CA VAL A 10 -2.40 4.17 0.69
C VAL A 10 -1.86 4.95 1.89
N ILE A 11 -1.50 6.22 1.68
CA ILE A 11 -0.93 7.05 2.72
C ILE A 11 -2.00 7.46 3.73
N HIS A 12 -3.17 7.90 3.29
CA HIS A 12 -4.28 8.24 4.18
C HIS A 12 -4.68 7.05 5.06
N TYR A 13 -4.74 5.85 4.49
CA TYR A 13 -5.00 4.63 5.25
C TYR A 13 -3.90 4.35 6.28
N TYR A 14 -2.62 4.49 5.90
CA TYR A 14 -1.50 4.34 6.82
C TYR A 14 -1.58 5.31 8.02
N LEU A 15 -1.89 6.58 7.74
CA LEU A 15 -2.02 7.62 8.77
C LEU A 15 -3.16 7.29 9.75
N ASN A 16 -4.33 6.92 9.24
CA ASN A 16 -5.50 6.74 10.09
C ASN A 16 -5.51 5.42 10.87
N GLU A 17 -5.04 4.32 10.29
CA GLU A 17 -5.10 3.01 10.95
C GLU A 17 -3.86 2.67 11.78
N TYR A 18 -2.69 3.20 11.44
CA TYR A 18 -1.44 2.82 12.13
C TYR A 18 -0.80 3.97 12.88
N LEU A 19 -0.77 5.17 12.30
CA LEU A 19 -0.12 6.32 12.93
C LEU A 19 -0.89 6.80 14.18
N ILE A 20 -2.23 6.80 14.12
CA ILE A 20 -3.10 7.14 15.27
C ILE A 20 -2.96 6.13 16.41
N ASN A 21 -2.88 4.84 16.10
CA ASN A 21 -2.91 3.80 17.13
C ASN A 21 -1.60 3.70 17.93
N GLU A 22 -0.46 4.07 17.33
CA GLU A 22 0.85 4.12 18.00
C GLU A 22 1.03 5.35 18.93
N SER A 23 0.12 6.33 18.91
CA SER A 23 0.22 7.55 19.74
C SER A 23 0.09 7.29 21.25
N ASN A 24 -0.35 6.08 21.64
CA ASN A 24 -0.69 5.76 23.03
C ASN A 24 0.36 4.94 23.77
N ASP A 25 1.46 4.53 23.10
CA ASP A 25 2.39 3.53 23.63
C ASP A 25 3.79 4.09 23.97
N THR A 26 4.08 5.37 23.69
CA THR A 26 5.45 5.90 23.78
C THR A 26 5.86 6.41 25.17
N GLY A 27 4.94 6.59 26.11
CA GLY A 27 5.22 7.07 27.49
C GLY A 27 5.87 8.47 27.60
N ASN A 28 6.34 9.03 26.48
CA ASN A 28 6.97 10.34 26.35
C ASN A 28 5.97 11.31 25.68
N PRO A 29 5.52 12.37 26.37
CA PRO A 29 4.56 13.33 25.83
C PRO A 29 5.00 14.01 24.52
N GLU A 30 6.30 14.18 24.30
CA GLU A 30 6.86 14.79 23.06
C GLU A 30 6.77 13.84 21.85
N ASP A 31 6.64 12.53 22.08
CA ASP A 31 6.53 11.51 21.03
C ASP A 31 5.08 11.17 20.69
N GLN A 32 4.10 11.84 21.31
CA GLN A 32 2.68 11.63 21.02
C GLN A 32 2.26 12.34 19.74
N ILE A 33 1.64 11.57 18.84
CA ILE A 33 1.04 12.11 17.63
C ILE A 33 -0.29 12.74 18.01
N THR A 34 -0.34 14.07 17.98
CA THR A 34 -1.59 14.80 18.17
C THR A 34 -2.42 14.74 16.90
N ARG A 35 -3.74 14.91 17.04
CA ARG A 35 -4.65 15.03 15.90
C ARG A 35 -4.24 16.17 14.95
N GLN A 36 -3.70 17.26 15.50
CA GLN A 36 -3.19 18.39 14.74
C GLN A 36 -1.96 18.02 13.87
N HIS A 37 -1.07 17.14 14.35
CA HIS A 37 0.02 16.62 13.54
C HIS A 37 -0.52 15.81 12.35
N ILE A 38 -1.54 14.98 12.55
CA ILE A 38 -2.17 14.19 11.49
C ILE A 38 -2.83 15.10 10.46
N GLU A 39 -3.62 16.08 10.89
CA GLU A 39 -4.27 17.05 9.99
C GLU A 39 -3.24 17.80 9.12
N THR A 40 -2.09 18.14 9.70
CA THR A 40 -0.98 18.78 8.96
C THR A 40 -0.41 17.84 7.90
N ILE A 41 -0.18 16.57 8.25
CA ILE A 41 0.34 15.56 7.33
C ILE A 41 -0.68 15.28 6.20
N GLU A 42 -1.96 15.15 6.55
CA GLU A 42 -3.06 14.98 5.58
C GLU A 42 -3.15 16.16 4.60
N ALA A 43 -2.95 17.39 5.08
CA ALA A 43 -2.92 18.57 4.22
C ALA A 43 -1.81 18.51 3.17
N TYR A 44 -0.59 18.08 3.55
CA TYR A 44 0.49 17.87 2.58
C TYR A 44 0.12 16.81 1.53
N PHE A 45 -0.49 15.69 1.93
CA PHE A 45 -0.88 14.65 0.97
C PHE A 45 -2.07 15.07 0.09
N LYS A 46 -2.98 15.90 0.60
CA LYS A 46 -4.02 16.52 -0.22
C LYS A 46 -3.43 17.43 -1.29
N GLU A 47 -2.49 18.30 -0.91
CA GLU A 47 -1.78 19.14 -1.89
C GLU A 47 -0.96 18.30 -2.88
N ALA A 48 -0.38 17.18 -2.46
CA ALA A 48 0.33 16.25 -3.34
C ALA A 48 -0.58 15.71 -4.45
N ILE A 49 -1.84 15.41 -4.12
CA ILE A 49 -2.85 14.93 -5.07
C ILE A 49 -3.28 16.04 -6.03
N GLU A 50 -3.58 17.22 -5.49
CA GLU A 50 -4.02 18.38 -6.27
C GLU A 50 -2.94 18.82 -7.28
N LYS A 51 -1.67 18.82 -6.85
CA LYS A 51 -0.53 19.28 -7.65
C LYS A 51 0.18 18.18 -8.41
N GLN A 52 -0.19 16.91 -8.18
CA GLN A 52 0.46 15.73 -8.79
C GLN A 52 1.97 15.66 -8.47
N ASP A 53 2.38 16.11 -7.28
CA ASP A 53 3.78 16.15 -6.85
C ASP A 53 3.96 15.38 -5.53
N TYR A 54 4.05 14.07 -5.63
CA TYR A 54 4.10 13.20 -4.44
C TYR A 54 5.44 13.27 -3.73
N LEU A 55 6.54 13.31 -4.49
CA LEU A 55 7.87 13.31 -3.91
C LEU A 55 8.09 14.53 -3.03
N THR A 56 7.82 15.74 -3.54
CA THR A 56 8.04 16.98 -2.77
C THR A 56 7.23 16.98 -1.49
N TYR A 57 5.94 16.65 -1.58
CA TYR A 57 5.03 16.73 -0.44
C TYR A 57 5.23 15.62 0.57
N PHE A 58 5.60 14.41 0.13
CA PHE A 58 6.04 13.35 1.03
C PHE A 58 7.29 13.78 1.80
N ILE A 59 8.30 14.33 1.12
CA ILE A 59 9.53 14.79 1.79
C ILE A 59 9.22 15.89 2.79
N LYS A 60 8.38 16.87 2.43
CA LYS A 60 7.94 17.92 3.37
C LYS A 60 7.29 17.32 4.61
N ALA A 61 6.37 16.37 4.44
CA ALA A 61 5.73 15.68 5.56
C ALA A 61 6.72 14.88 6.40
N TYR A 62 7.67 14.20 5.75
CA TYR A 62 8.73 13.42 6.39
C TYR A 62 9.67 14.29 7.24
N THR A 63 9.97 15.51 6.80
CA THR A 63 10.91 16.42 7.49
C THR A 63 10.23 17.36 8.49
N LEU A 64 8.93 17.19 8.75
CA LEU A 64 8.22 17.97 9.77
C LEU A 64 8.81 17.69 11.15
N THR A 65 8.78 18.72 12.02
CA THR A 65 9.02 18.59 13.45
C THR A 65 7.84 17.91 14.15
N ASN A 66 7.56 16.66 13.78
CA ASN A 66 6.65 15.74 14.44
C ASN A 66 7.25 14.32 14.39
N CYS A 67 6.59 13.33 14.97
CA CYS A 67 7.11 11.95 15.01
C CYS A 67 6.71 11.07 13.81
N PHE A 68 6.20 11.64 12.70
CA PHE A 68 5.84 10.87 11.51
C PHE A 68 7.00 10.04 10.96
N TYR A 69 8.17 10.66 10.74
CA TYR A 69 9.35 9.95 10.26
C TYR A 69 9.78 8.83 11.21
N LYS A 70 9.67 9.05 12.53
CA LYS A 70 10.06 8.10 13.57
C LYS A 70 9.18 6.86 13.54
N VAL A 71 7.85 7.03 13.47
CA VAL A 71 6.91 5.91 13.40
C VAL A 71 7.01 5.18 12.06
N LEU A 72 7.10 5.92 10.95
CA LEU A 72 7.29 5.32 9.62
C LEU A 72 8.56 4.48 9.56
N ASN A 73 9.69 5.00 10.05
CA ASN A 73 10.94 4.27 10.07
C ASN A 73 10.92 3.06 11.02
N LYS A 74 10.21 3.15 12.16
CA LYS A 74 9.98 2.01 13.07
C LYS A 74 9.24 0.89 12.35
N HIS A 75 8.11 1.21 11.71
CA HIS A 75 7.31 0.23 10.97
C HIS A 75 8.10 -0.39 9.81
N LEU A 76 8.83 0.42 9.04
CA LEU A 76 9.72 -0.08 7.99
C LEU A 76 10.76 -1.05 8.53
N ALA A 77 11.46 -0.68 9.60
CA ALA A 77 12.51 -1.53 10.18
C ALA A 77 12.00 -2.90 10.67
N LEU A 78 10.79 -2.91 11.26
CA LEU A 78 10.18 -4.12 11.83
C LEU A 78 9.53 -5.02 10.78
N TYR A 79 8.84 -4.44 9.79
CA TYR A 79 7.86 -5.17 9.00
C TYR A 79 8.18 -5.26 7.50
N ILE A 80 9.06 -4.40 6.95
CA ILE A 80 9.20 -4.31 5.48
C ILE A 80 9.69 -5.62 4.84
N LEU A 81 10.54 -6.38 5.53
CA LEU A 81 11.05 -7.65 5.00
C LEU A 81 10.00 -8.76 4.97
N GLN A 82 8.96 -8.66 5.80
CA GLN A 82 7.88 -9.66 5.81
C GLN A 82 7.19 -9.77 4.45
N TYR A 83 7.21 -8.72 3.64
CA TYR A 83 6.69 -8.76 2.27
C TYR A 83 7.39 -9.80 1.37
N PHE A 84 8.66 -10.10 1.64
CA PHE A 84 9.45 -11.05 0.85
C PHE A 84 9.39 -12.48 1.40
N ASP A 85 8.94 -12.65 2.64
CA ASP A 85 8.82 -13.96 3.28
C ASP A 85 7.52 -14.64 2.85
N THR A 86 7.60 -15.48 1.81
CA THR A 86 6.45 -16.22 1.27
C THR A 86 6.01 -17.40 2.16
N THR A 87 6.70 -17.65 3.28
CA THR A 87 6.50 -18.86 4.10
C THR A 87 5.68 -18.62 5.37
N LYS A 88 5.50 -17.36 5.78
CA LYS A 88 4.72 -17.00 6.97
C LYS A 88 3.29 -16.62 6.60
N ASP A 89 2.33 -17.16 7.37
CA ASP A 89 0.91 -16.85 7.22
C ASP A 89 0.66 -15.39 7.63
N PHE A 90 0.25 -14.56 6.68
CA PHE A 90 0.28 -13.09 6.73
C PHE A 90 -0.81 -12.45 7.62
N SER A 91 -1.34 -13.13 8.65
CA SER A 91 -2.67 -12.75 9.13
C SER A 91 -2.77 -11.42 9.91
N SER A 92 -1.76 -11.01 10.68
CA SER A 92 -1.90 -9.85 11.59
C SER A 92 -1.45 -8.51 11.02
N ASN A 93 -0.38 -8.46 10.20
CA ASN A 93 0.26 -7.22 9.75
C ASN A 93 0.25 -7.01 8.23
N TYR A 94 -0.39 -7.89 7.45
CA TYR A 94 -0.40 -7.82 5.98
C TYR A 94 -0.73 -6.43 5.42
N ARG A 95 -1.76 -5.79 5.98
CA ARG A 95 -2.22 -4.47 5.55
C ARG A 95 -1.15 -3.40 5.76
N LEU A 96 -0.51 -3.38 6.94
CA LEU A 96 0.60 -2.48 7.25
C LEU A 96 1.78 -2.73 6.29
N VAL A 97 2.19 -3.98 6.14
CA VAL A 97 3.30 -4.37 5.25
C VAL A 97 3.06 -3.89 3.83
N ASN A 98 1.87 -4.09 3.29
CA ASN A 98 1.51 -3.59 1.96
C ASN A 98 1.58 -2.07 1.88
N CYS A 99 1.06 -1.33 2.87
CA CYS A 99 1.19 0.13 2.89
C CYS A 99 2.64 0.58 2.80
N LEU A 100 3.51 -0.01 3.62
CA LEU A 100 4.93 0.32 3.65
C LEU A 100 5.62 0.05 2.31
N VAL A 101 5.34 -1.10 1.70
CA VAL A 101 5.90 -1.47 0.39
C VAL A 101 5.46 -0.50 -0.70
N HIS A 102 4.17 -0.11 -0.70
CA HIS A 102 3.68 0.88 -1.65
C HIS A 102 4.34 2.23 -1.41
N ILE A 103 4.39 2.75 -0.19
CA ILE A 103 5.07 4.02 0.13
C ILE A 103 6.52 4.01 -0.39
N VAL A 104 7.28 2.95 -0.10
CA VAL A 104 8.68 2.83 -0.53
C VAL A 104 8.80 2.72 -2.05
N THR A 105 7.97 1.89 -2.69
CA THR A 105 7.99 1.68 -4.14
C THR A 105 7.66 2.97 -4.89
N LEU A 106 6.66 3.71 -4.42
CA LEU A 106 6.24 4.97 -5.03
C LEU A 106 7.36 6.01 -5.03
N LEU A 107 8.16 6.05 -3.96
CA LEU A 107 9.28 6.98 -3.83
C LEU A 107 10.49 6.54 -4.65
N ILE A 108 10.90 5.26 -4.56
CA ILE A 108 12.07 4.74 -5.28
C ILE A 108 11.90 4.83 -6.80
N TYR A 109 10.67 4.67 -7.31
CA TYR A 109 10.38 4.72 -8.75
C TYR A 109 9.77 6.06 -9.19
N HIS A 110 9.85 7.10 -8.36
CA HIS A 110 9.29 8.40 -8.72
C HIS A 110 10.04 9.01 -9.93
N PRO A 111 9.35 9.51 -10.98
CA PRO A 111 9.99 9.99 -12.21
C PRO A 111 10.94 11.17 -12.00
N ASN A 112 10.68 11.99 -10.98
CA ASN A 112 11.52 13.14 -10.63
C ASN A 112 12.69 12.79 -9.69
N LEU A 113 12.77 11.55 -9.18
CA LEU A 113 13.85 11.15 -8.27
C LEU A 113 15.27 11.35 -8.86
N PRO A 114 15.52 11.12 -10.16
CA PRO A 114 16.83 11.32 -10.77
C PRO A 114 17.42 12.73 -10.63
N GLN A 115 16.58 13.76 -10.46
CA GLN A 115 17.06 15.14 -10.32
C GLN A 115 17.65 15.43 -8.92
N TYR A 116 17.38 14.55 -7.95
CA TYR A 116 17.82 14.70 -6.56
C TYR A 116 18.92 13.70 -6.18
N GLN A 117 19.52 12.98 -7.14
CA GLN A 117 20.51 11.93 -6.85
C GLN A 117 21.69 12.48 -6.04
N TYR A 118 22.16 11.68 -5.08
CA TYR A 118 23.33 12.01 -4.27
C TYR A 118 24.39 10.92 -4.35
N ARG A 119 25.66 11.33 -4.49
CA ARG A 119 26.84 10.47 -4.41
C ARG A 119 27.92 11.19 -3.62
N GLY A 120 28.62 10.47 -2.76
CA GLY A 120 29.66 11.01 -1.90
C GLY A 120 29.43 10.67 -0.43
N LEU A 121 30.08 11.43 0.45
CA LEU A 121 30.02 11.22 1.89
C LEU A 121 28.81 11.92 2.50
N CYS A 122 28.07 11.25 3.37
CA CYS A 122 27.10 11.87 4.26
C CYS A 122 27.20 11.31 5.67
N TYR A 123 26.69 12.04 6.64
CA TYR A 123 26.94 11.83 8.06
C TYR A 123 25.64 11.75 8.85
N ARG A 124 25.59 10.87 9.84
CA ARG A 124 24.46 10.78 10.78
C ARG A 124 25.00 10.75 12.20
N GLY A 125 24.70 11.80 12.96
CA GLY A 125 24.94 11.79 14.39
C GLY A 125 23.79 11.17 15.15
N MET A 126 24.11 10.36 16.16
CA MET A 126 23.12 9.78 17.06
C MET A 126 23.73 9.48 18.42
N ARG A 127 22.86 9.25 19.41
CA ARG A 127 23.23 8.61 20.66
C ARG A 127 23.00 7.10 20.54
N ILE A 128 24.02 6.31 20.84
CA ILE A 128 23.97 4.84 20.71
C ILE A 128 24.21 4.17 22.07
N THR A 129 23.48 3.09 22.37
CA THR A 129 23.76 2.28 23.56
C THR A 129 24.93 1.34 23.32
N GLN A 130 25.53 0.79 24.38
CA GLN A 130 26.57 -0.25 24.22
C GLN A 130 26.03 -1.47 23.45
N ASN A 131 24.80 -1.91 23.76
CA ASN A 131 24.19 -3.07 23.12
C ASN A 131 23.96 -2.87 21.61
N ASP A 132 23.57 -1.65 21.20
CA ASP A 132 23.41 -1.32 19.78
C ASP A 132 24.76 -1.20 19.08
N LEU A 133 25.77 -0.66 19.76
CA LEU A 133 27.14 -0.57 19.24
C LEU A 133 27.73 -1.97 19.00
N ASP A 134 27.46 -2.92 19.88
CA ASP A 134 27.93 -4.30 19.77
C ASP A 134 27.34 -5.02 18.54
N GLN A 135 26.29 -4.47 17.90
CA GLN A 135 25.75 -4.98 16.63
C GLN A 135 26.60 -4.60 15.41
N TYR A 136 27.57 -3.69 15.56
CA TYR A 136 28.50 -3.30 14.50
C TYR A 136 29.81 -4.06 14.63
N LEU A 137 30.15 -4.86 13.61
CA LEU A 137 31.43 -5.54 13.50
C LEU A 137 32.16 -5.09 12.24
N SER A 138 33.48 -4.95 12.32
CA SER A 138 34.29 -4.63 11.14
C SER A 138 34.12 -5.71 10.07
N ASN A 139 33.99 -5.29 8.81
CA ASN A 139 33.67 -6.08 7.62
C ASN A 139 32.27 -6.72 7.57
N GLN A 140 31.39 -6.41 8.52
CA GLN A 140 29.98 -6.85 8.48
C GLN A 140 29.18 -6.07 7.43
N HIS A 141 28.19 -6.74 6.83
CA HIS A 141 27.22 -6.12 5.94
C HIS A 141 25.93 -5.81 6.71
N ILE A 142 25.44 -4.58 6.57
CA ILE A 142 24.24 -4.06 7.23
C ILE A 142 23.24 -3.66 6.16
N LEU A 143 22.03 -4.22 6.25
CA LEU A 143 20.90 -3.83 5.40
C LEU A 143 20.15 -2.67 6.04
N ASN A 144 20.10 -1.52 5.36
CA ASN A 144 19.20 -0.45 5.71
C ASN A 144 17.77 -0.83 5.30
N ARG A 145 16.84 -0.94 6.25
CA ARG A 145 15.44 -1.33 6.01
C ARG A 145 14.48 -0.13 5.88
N SER A 146 14.90 1.07 6.28
CA SER A 146 14.04 2.25 6.36
C SER A 146 14.67 3.47 5.68
N PHE A 147 14.00 4.62 5.72
CA PHE A 147 14.60 5.86 5.25
C PHE A 147 15.60 6.36 6.28
N LEU A 148 16.84 6.57 5.86
CA LEU A 148 17.92 6.94 6.76
C LEU A 148 18.35 8.38 6.48
N SER A 149 17.90 9.28 7.36
CA SER A 149 18.24 10.69 7.34
C SER A 149 19.71 10.91 7.70
N THR A 150 20.42 11.66 6.87
CA THR A 150 21.85 12.00 7.01
C THR A 150 22.06 13.45 6.57
N SER A 151 23.20 14.06 6.87
CA SER A 151 23.56 15.39 6.38
C SER A 151 24.81 15.31 5.51
N ILE A 152 24.90 16.15 4.48
CA ILE A 152 26.15 16.39 3.75
C ILE A 152 27.17 17.07 4.67
N ASP A 153 26.68 17.83 5.65
CA ASP A 153 27.49 18.61 6.56
C ASP A 153 27.77 17.83 7.84
N ARG A 154 29.06 17.60 8.08
CA ARG A 154 29.54 16.85 9.24
C ARG A 154 29.20 17.55 10.54
N GLU A 155 29.33 18.88 10.60
CA GLU A 155 29.08 19.66 11.82
C GLU A 155 27.60 19.59 12.21
N VAL A 156 26.71 19.62 11.21
CA VAL A 156 25.27 19.43 11.42
C VAL A 156 25.00 18.06 12.03
N ALA A 157 25.59 17.00 11.48
CA ALA A 157 25.45 15.66 12.03
C ALA A 157 26.02 15.54 13.45
N GLU A 158 27.17 16.15 13.74
CA GLU A 158 27.79 16.15 15.08
C GLU A 158 26.87 16.80 16.14
N MET A 159 26.12 17.85 15.80
CA MET A 159 25.10 18.41 16.70
C MET A 159 24.03 17.38 17.08
N PHE A 160 23.58 16.54 16.13
CA PHE A 160 22.64 15.43 16.42
C PHE A 160 23.27 14.30 17.23
N ALA A 161 24.59 14.14 17.18
CA ALA A 161 25.33 13.23 18.07
C ALA A 161 25.47 13.77 19.51
N GLY A 162 25.01 15.01 19.76
CA GLY A 162 25.08 15.67 21.06
C GLY A 162 26.37 16.46 21.29
N GLU A 163 27.14 16.77 20.25
CA GLU A 163 28.28 17.69 20.36
C GLU A 163 27.78 19.13 20.63
N GLY A 164 28.15 19.70 21.77
CA GLY A 164 27.70 21.03 22.23
C GLY A 164 26.81 21.03 23.48
N GLN A 165 26.38 19.87 24.00
CA GLN A 165 25.70 19.75 25.30
C GLN A 165 26.71 19.50 26.45
N GLN A 166 26.42 20.00 27.67
CA GLN A 166 27.32 19.95 28.84
C GLN A 166 27.82 18.54 29.24
N SER A 167 27.19 17.45 28.78
CA SER A 167 27.74 16.10 28.89
C SER A 167 27.52 15.28 27.62
N LYS A 168 28.64 14.83 27.00
CA LYS A 168 28.65 13.90 25.86
C LYS A 168 28.26 12.45 26.23
N MET A 169 27.85 12.22 27.49
CA MET A 169 27.31 10.96 28.00
C MET A 169 26.05 11.22 28.84
N ARG A 170 25.07 10.30 28.82
CA ARG A 170 24.01 10.21 29.82
C ARG A 170 24.39 9.12 30.83
N TYR A 171 24.25 9.41 32.12
CA TYR A 171 24.59 8.49 33.21
C TYR A 171 23.32 8.06 33.95
N THR A 172 23.33 6.87 34.56
CA THR A 172 22.28 6.50 35.52
C THR A 172 22.36 7.42 36.75
N PRO A 173 21.21 7.89 37.28
CA PRO A 173 21.19 8.77 38.45
C PRO A 173 21.81 8.18 39.72
N LYS A 174 21.89 6.84 39.81
CA LYS A 174 22.36 6.13 41.02
C LYS A 174 23.79 5.56 40.92
N ASP A 175 24.26 5.15 39.74
CA ASP A 175 25.47 4.31 39.64
C ASP A 175 26.55 4.84 38.66
N HIS A 176 26.34 6.00 38.02
CA HIS A 176 27.31 6.60 37.08
C HIS A 176 27.77 5.67 35.93
N CYS A 177 26.94 4.70 35.54
CA CYS A 177 27.17 3.88 34.35
C CYS A 177 26.82 4.67 33.08
N VAL A 178 27.66 4.57 32.04
CA VAL A 178 27.43 5.20 30.74
C VAL A 178 26.21 4.55 30.06
N LEU A 179 25.14 5.31 29.86
CA LEU A 179 23.91 4.82 29.22
C LEU A 179 23.98 4.88 27.69
N GLN A 180 24.63 5.93 27.15
CA GLN A 180 24.68 6.21 25.72
C GLN A 180 25.97 6.95 25.36
N TYR A 181 26.55 6.59 24.21
CA TYR A 181 27.71 7.24 23.60
C TYR A 181 27.29 8.16 22.46
N SER A 182 28.07 9.21 22.23
CA SER A 182 27.98 10.02 21.01
C SER A 182 28.58 9.22 19.85
N CYS A 183 27.81 9.05 18.78
CA CYS A 183 28.21 8.27 17.61
C CYS A 183 27.97 9.07 16.33
N LEU A 184 29.01 9.12 15.49
CA LEU A 184 28.94 9.66 14.14
C LEU A 184 29.08 8.51 13.14
N CYS A 185 28.03 8.23 12.40
CA CYS A 185 28.10 7.30 11.27
C CYS A 185 28.43 8.07 9.99
N GLN A 186 29.50 7.67 9.31
CA GLN A 186 29.88 8.18 7.99
C GLN A 186 29.51 7.16 6.93
N TYR A 187 28.70 7.57 5.95
CA TYR A 187 28.27 6.73 4.84
C TYR A 187 28.90 7.21 3.54
N LEU A 188 29.60 6.33 2.83
CA LEU A 188 30.06 6.55 1.47
C LEU A 188 29.03 5.99 0.48
N ILE A 189 28.28 6.89 -0.16
CA ILE A 189 27.33 6.57 -1.23
C ILE A 189 28.06 6.55 -2.56
N LYS A 190 27.96 5.43 -3.27
CA LYS A 190 28.62 5.16 -4.56
C LYS A 190 27.64 5.18 -5.72
N GLN A 191 26.42 4.69 -5.52
CA GLN A 191 25.40 4.57 -6.57
C GLN A 191 24.49 5.79 -6.60
N ASN A 192 24.03 6.17 -7.79
CA ASN A 192 23.17 7.34 -7.95
C ASN A 192 21.72 7.10 -7.46
N SER A 193 21.29 5.85 -7.29
CA SER A 193 19.90 5.50 -6.99
C SER A 193 19.62 5.20 -5.51
N THR A 194 20.61 5.33 -4.63
CA THR A 194 20.49 4.87 -3.24
C THR A 194 20.35 5.99 -2.23
N ALA A 195 20.71 7.21 -2.59
CA ALA A 195 20.47 8.38 -1.77
C ALA A 195 19.99 9.57 -2.62
N ILE A 196 19.18 10.42 -1.99
CA ILE A 196 18.69 11.66 -2.59
C ILE A 196 19.03 12.85 -1.71
N ASN A 197 19.51 13.92 -2.32
CA ASN A 197 19.65 15.22 -1.68
C ASN A 197 18.28 15.89 -1.62
N ILE A 198 17.77 16.04 -0.41
CA ILE A 198 16.43 16.58 -0.16
C ILE A 198 16.45 17.99 0.41
N GLN A 199 17.62 18.65 0.41
CA GLN A 199 17.77 20.01 0.94
C GLN A 199 16.77 21.01 0.33
N SER A 200 16.51 20.92 -0.98
CA SER A 200 15.56 21.81 -1.67
C SER A 200 14.09 21.45 -1.46
N LEU A 201 13.81 20.26 -0.94
CA LEU A 201 12.46 19.73 -0.73
C LEU A 201 12.03 19.80 0.73
N SER A 202 12.99 19.68 1.64
CA SER A 202 12.81 19.61 3.08
C SER A 202 12.19 20.90 3.64
N THR A 203 11.39 20.74 4.68
CA THR A 203 10.94 21.85 5.53
C THR A 203 12.07 22.42 6.40
N ARG A 204 13.23 21.75 6.43
CA ARG A 204 14.44 22.11 7.19
C ARG A 204 15.69 22.13 6.28
N PRO A 205 15.79 23.10 5.35
CA PRO A 205 16.89 23.17 4.39
C PRO A 205 18.26 23.43 5.05
N ASP A 206 18.28 23.93 6.29
CA ASP A 206 19.46 24.14 7.11
C ASP A 206 20.15 22.83 7.53
N GLU A 207 19.40 21.72 7.60
CA GLU A 207 19.96 20.41 7.95
C GLU A 207 20.77 19.77 6.81
N LYS A 208 20.74 20.36 5.60
CA LYS A 208 21.47 19.88 4.40
C LYS A 208 21.30 18.38 4.18
N GLU A 209 20.05 17.96 4.30
CA GLU A 209 19.70 16.55 4.46
C GLU A 209 19.85 15.75 3.16
N VAL A 210 20.45 14.57 3.30
CA VAL A 210 20.47 13.49 2.32
C VAL A 210 19.70 12.32 2.91
N LEU A 211 18.71 11.85 2.17
CA LEU A 211 17.91 10.70 2.56
C LEU A 211 18.43 9.46 1.83
N ILE A 212 19.02 8.52 2.59
CA ILE A 212 19.40 7.20 2.07
C ILE A 212 18.13 6.35 2.03
N LEU A 213 17.87 5.73 0.88
CA LEU A 213 16.66 4.97 0.61
C LEU A 213 16.74 3.55 1.23
N PRO A 214 15.59 2.94 1.54
CA PRO A 214 15.51 1.56 2.00
C PRO A 214 16.18 0.57 1.04
N PHE A 215 16.54 -0.59 1.57
CA PHE A 215 17.20 -1.70 0.89
C PHE A 215 18.63 -1.44 0.41
N THR A 216 19.27 -0.40 0.93
CA THR A 216 20.69 -0.13 0.71
C THR A 216 21.54 -1.01 1.62
N VAL A 217 22.59 -1.63 1.10
CA VAL A 217 23.51 -2.48 1.87
C VAL A 217 24.84 -1.77 2.07
N PHE A 218 25.27 -1.69 3.32
CA PHE A 218 26.54 -1.08 3.71
C PHE A 218 27.49 -2.11 4.29
N LYS A 219 28.78 -1.99 3.98
CA LYS A 219 29.85 -2.70 4.66
C LYS A 219 30.44 -1.79 5.74
N VAL A 220 30.56 -2.28 6.96
CA VAL A 220 31.28 -1.58 8.03
C VAL A 220 32.78 -1.68 7.76
N ILE A 221 33.41 -0.54 7.46
CA ILE A 221 34.83 -0.45 7.16
C ILE A 221 35.63 -0.37 8.46
N ALA A 222 35.28 0.57 9.32
CA ALA A 222 35.99 0.81 10.57
C ALA A 222 35.05 1.27 11.68
N ILE A 223 35.45 1.00 12.91
CA ILE A 223 34.82 1.51 14.14
C ILE A 223 35.95 2.14 14.96
N LYS A 224 35.96 3.46 15.04
CA LYS A 224 36.97 4.24 15.77
C LYS A 224 36.39 4.70 17.11
N ARG A 225 37.20 4.61 18.17
CA ARG A 225 36.89 5.12 19.50
C ARG A 225 37.86 6.24 19.82
N ASN A 226 37.36 7.47 19.84
CA ASN A 226 38.16 8.65 20.10
C ASN A 226 37.95 9.08 21.57
N TYR A 227 39.05 9.18 22.31
CA TYR A 227 39.04 9.65 23.70
C TYR A 227 39.30 11.15 23.72
N LEU A 228 38.34 11.94 24.22
CA LEU A 228 38.52 13.38 24.37
C LEU A 228 39.23 13.69 25.69
N ASN A 229 40.23 14.58 25.63
CA ASN A 229 41.20 14.85 26.70
C ASN A 229 40.69 15.73 27.86
N ASP A 230 39.41 16.11 27.90
CA ASP A 230 38.89 16.88 29.02
C ASP A 230 38.56 15.97 30.21
N SER A 231 38.67 16.52 31.41
CA SER A 231 38.61 15.91 32.75
C SER A 231 37.35 15.08 33.09
N THR A 232 36.50 14.80 32.10
CA THR A 232 35.49 13.76 32.06
C THR A 232 35.76 12.92 30.81
N ALA A 233 36.42 11.77 30.95
CA ALA A 233 36.84 10.92 29.83
C ALA A 233 35.67 10.55 28.92
N SER A 234 35.40 11.36 27.89
CA SER A 234 34.28 11.18 26.97
C SER A 234 34.73 10.46 25.71
N ILE A 235 34.05 9.35 25.42
CA ILE A 235 34.31 8.53 24.23
C ILE A 235 33.35 8.99 23.14
N SER A 236 33.88 9.42 22.00
CA SER A 236 33.11 9.52 20.76
C SER A 236 33.41 8.33 19.85
N ILE A 237 32.37 7.84 19.20
CA ILE A 237 32.45 6.69 18.29
C ILE A 237 32.25 7.19 16.87
N GLU A 238 33.12 6.75 15.96
CA GLU A 238 32.96 7.01 14.53
C GLU A 238 32.86 5.66 13.81
N ILE A 239 31.75 5.45 13.10
CA ILE A 239 31.51 4.23 12.33
C ILE A 239 31.58 4.59 10.85
N GLU A 240 32.51 3.99 10.13
CA GLU A 240 32.67 4.18 8.69
C GLU A 240 31.94 3.07 7.94
N LEU A 241 31.00 3.44 7.09
CA LEU A 241 30.16 2.56 6.29
C LEU A 241 30.32 2.88 4.82
N GLU A 242 30.50 1.84 4.01
CA GLU A 242 30.67 1.96 2.57
C GLU A 242 29.56 1.19 1.84
N GLU A 243 28.89 1.85 0.90
CA GLU A 243 27.86 1.20 0.09
C GLU A 243 28.45 0.04 -0.72
N CYS A 244 27.77 -1.10 -0.69
CA CYS A 244 28.13 -2.27 -1.49
C CYS A 244 27.73 -2.04 -2.96
N GLU A 245 28.64 -2.37 -3.87
CA GLU A 245 28.37 -2.33 -5.31
C GLU A 245 27.60 -3.59 -5.74
N ASP A 246 26.77 -3.48 -6.79
CA ASP A 246 26.05 -4.62 -7.35
C ASP A 246 27.08 -5.69 -7.80
N PRO A 247 26.98 -6.95 -7.33
CA PRO A 247 27.93 -8.00 -7.70
C PRO A 247 28.00 -8.28 -9.21
N ASN A 248 27.07 -7.75 -10.02
CA ASN A 248 27.15 -7.86 -11.47
C ASN A 248 28.21 -6.94 -12.13
N ASP A 249 28.79 -5.97 -11.42
CA ASP A 249 29.86 -5.11 -11.95
C ASP A 249 31.28 -5.64 -11.67
N ASN A 250 31.45 -6.63 -10.78
CA ASN A 250 32.75 -7.24 -10.49
C ASN A 250 32.70 -8.76 -10.60
N LYS A 251 33.03 -9.29 -11.79
CA LYS A 251 33.12 -10.73 -12.09
C LYS A 251 34.27 -11.49 -11.39
N ASN A 252 34.96 -10.90 -10.40
CA ASN A 252 36.23 -11.44 -9.89
C ASN A 252 36.35 -11.50 -8.36
N GLU A 253 35.29 -11.86 -7.61
CA GLU A 253 35.50 -12.36 -6.25
C GLU A 253 34.84 -13.72 -6.05
N SER A 254 35.72 -14.72 -5.92
CA SER A 254 35.43 -16.13 -5.69
C SER A 254 34.76 -16.38 -4.34
N GLU A 255 33.83 -17.33 -4.36
CA GLU A 255 33.36 -18.20 -3.29
C GLU A 255 34.11 -18.08 -1.95
N ASN A 256 33.59 -17.23 -1.07
CA ASN A 256 33.63 -17.49 0.36
C ASN A 256 32.38 -16.88 0.98
N SER A 257 31.46 -17.77 1.35
CA SER A 257 30.20 -17.51 2.03
C SER A 257 30.34 -16.45 3.15
N LYS A 258 29.97 -15.19 2.88
CA LYS A 258 29.97 -14.09 3.86
C LYS A 258 28.58 -13.94 4.46
N THR A 259 28.45 -14.34 5.72
CA THR A 259 27.25 -14.20 6.55
C THR A 259 26.82 -12.73 6.63
N ILE A 260 25.67 -12.40 6.05
CA ILE A 260 24.99 -11.11 6.25
C ILE A 260 24.29 -11.20 7.62
N ARG A 261 24.76 -10.45 8.64
CA ARG A 261 24.04 -10.33 9.92
C ARG A 261 23.35 -8.98 9.98
N ILE A 262 22.03 -9.00 10.06
CA ILE A 262 21.21 -7.79 10.10
C ILE A 262 21.21 -7.25 11.53
N ALA A 263 21.70 -6.03 11.69
CA ALA A 263 21.63 -5.29 12.95
C ALA A 263 20.20 -4.78 13.16
N SER A 264 19.37 -5.62 13.79
CA SER A 264 18.16 -5.19 14.51
C SER A 264 17.96 -6.14 15.70
N LEU A 265 17.50 -5.60 16.82
CA LEU A 265 17.18 -6.33 18.04
C LEU A 265 16.42 -7.63 17.71
N SER A 266 17.03 -8.75 18.10
CA SER A 266 16.66 -10.15 17.81
C SER A 266 16.66 -10.52 16.31
N SER A 267 17.68 -11.24 15.86
CA SER A 267 17.65 -11.94 14.56
C SER A 267 17.87 -13.44 14.75
N THR A 268 16.93 -14.22 14.21
CA THR A 268 17.03 -15.66 13.94
C THR A 268 17.59 -15.86 12.53
N ASN A 269 17.96 -17.11 12.18
CA ASN A 269 18.59 -17.47 10.90
C ASN A 269 17.71 -17.23 9.64
N ASP A 270 16.45 -16.83 9.78
CA ASP A 270 15.50 -16.69 8.67
C ASP A 270 15.74 -15.43 7.84
N ASP A 271 16.12 -14.30 8.45
CA ASP A 271 16.25 -13.01 7.74
C ASP A 271 17.36 -12.99 6.66
N ILE A 272 18.31 -13.94 6.71
CA ILE A 272 19.42 -14.04 5.74
C ILE A 272 18.92 -14.60 4.39
N LYS A 273 17.94 -15.50 4.41
CA LYS A 273 17.35 -16.06 3.19
C LYS A 273 16.57 -15.01 2.40
N ASP A 274 15.90 -14.10 3.10
CA ASP A 274 15.06 -13.05 2.50
C ASP A 274 15.88 -12.06 1.65
N VAL A 275 17.11 -11.75 2.06
CA VAL A 275 18.01 -10.83 1.31
C VAL A 275 18.48 -11.46 0.00
N GLU A 276 18.86 -12.75 0.02
CA GLU A 276 19.24 -13.46 -1.21
C GLU A 276 18.05 -13.68 -2.15
N GLU A 277 16.87 -13.97 -1.60
CA GLU A 277 15.64 -14.15 -2.35
C GLU A 277 15.19 -12.83 -3.00
N TYR A 278 15.31 -11.71 -2.30
CA TYR A 278 15.05 -10.38 -2.84
C TYR A 278 15.96 -10.03 -4.03
N GLN A 279 17.26 -10.30 -3.94
CA GLN A 279 18.19 -10.06 -5.04
C GLN A 279 17.85 -10.90 -6.27
N LYS A 280 17.50 -12.17 -6.08
CA LYS A 280 17.02 -13.06 -7.15
C LYS A 280 15.69 -12.58 -7.73
N PHE A 281 14.77 -12.09 -6.91
CA PHE A 281 13.48 -11.54 -7.33
C PHE A 281 13.64 -10.26 -8.18
N LYS A 282 14.49 -9.32 -7.74
CA LYS A 282 14.82 -8.09 -8.48
C LYS A 282 15.36 -8.40 -9.88
N GLN A 283 16.22 -9.42 -10.00
CA GLN A 283 16.76 -9.86 -11.28
C GLN A 283 15.70 -10.51 -12.19
N ARG A 284 14.79 -11.33 -11.63
CA ARG A 284 13.67 -11.95 -12.35
C ARG A 284 12.69 -10.91 -12.90
N LYS A 285 12.31 -9.91 -12.11
CA LYS A 285 11.42 -8.83 -12.57
C LYS A 285 12.07 -7.94 -13.62
N ARG A 286 13.36 -7.61 -13.50
CA ARG A 286 14.07 -6.83 -14.54
C ARG A 286 14.09 -7.54 -15.90
N ARG A 287 14.24 -8.87 -15.90
CA ARG A 287 14.11 -9.70 -17.12
C ARG A 287 12.67 -9.71 -17.65
N LEU A 288 11.69 -9.86 -16.76
CA LEU A 288 10.27 -9.85 -17.13
C LEU A 288 9.84 -8.52 -17.76
N TYR A 289 10.20 -7.38 -17.16
CA TYR A 289 9.91 -6.06 -17.73
C TYR A 289 10.67 -5.81 -19.04
N GLY A 290 11.88 -6.35 -19.20
CA GLY A 290 12.59 -6.33 -20.48
C GLY A 290 11.85 -7.09 -21.59
N ILE A 291 11.30 -8.27 -21.26
CA ILE A 291 10.50 -9.08 -22.19
C ILE A 291 9.17 -8.38 -22.52
N ILE A 292 8.47 -7.85 -21.51
CA ILE A 292 7.22 -7.10 -21.72
C ILE A 292 7.49 -5.86 -22.58
N GLY A 293 8.55 -5.10 -22.31
CA GLY A 293 8.95 -3.95 -23.11
C GLY A 293 9.24 -4.31 -24.57
N PHE A 294 9.92 -5.44 -24.81
CA PHE A 294 10.15 -5.96 -26.17
C PHE A 294 8.84 -6.36 -26.87
N LEU A 295 7.92 -7.03 -26.17
CA LEU A 295 6.61 -7.41 -26.72
C LEU A 295 5.76 -6.19 -27.06
N VAL A 296 5.71 -5.19 -26.18
CA VAL A 296 5.01 -3.92 -26.43
C VAL A 296 5.63 -3.20 -27.64
N PHE A 297 6.96 -3.14 -27.73
CA PHE A 297 7.64 -2.56 -28.89
C PHE A 297 7.31 -3.30 -30.20
N ALA A 298 7.29 -4.64 -30.17
CA ALA A 298 6.93 -5.46 -31.33
C ALA A 298 5.47 -5.26 -31.76
N ILE A 299 4.54 -5.10 -30.81
CA ILE A 299 3.12 -4.80 -31.09
C ILE A 299 2.97 -3.38 -31.68
N LEU A 300 3.68 -2.39 -31.15
CA LEU A 300 3.66 -1.03 -31.71
C LEU A 300 4.26 -1.00 -33.13
N LEU A 301 5.33 -1.77 -33.36
CA LEU A 301 5.92 -1.92 -34.70
C LEU A 301 4.96 -2.62 -35.67
N SER A 302 4.23 -3.65 -35.24
CA SER A 302 3.26 -4.33 -36.10
C SER A 302 2.06 -3.44 -36.41
N LEU A 303 1.55 -2.68 -35.43
CA LEU A 303 0.45 -1.72 -35.63
C LEU A 303 0.84 -0.59 -36.58
N THR A 304 2.07 -0.06 -36.47
CA THR A 304 2.56 0.97 -37.40
C THR A 304 2.69 0.43 -38.83
N LEU A 305 3.17 -0.80 -39.01
CA LEU A 305 3.21 -1.46 -40.32
C LEU A 305 1.81 -1.72 -40.89
N VAL A 306 0.84 -2.11 -40.07
CA VAL A 306 -0.56 -2.27 -40.48
C VAL A 306 -1.19 -0.93 -40.89
N LEU A 307 -0.90 0.15 -40.16
CA LEU A 307 -1.38 1.50 -40.52
C LEU A 307 -0.77 1.98 -41.84
N ILE A 308 0.52 1.71 -42.08
CA ILE A 308 1.17 1.99 -43.37
C ILE A 308 0.51 1.16 -44.49
N PHE A 309 0.24 -0.12 -44.24
CA PHE A 309 -0.44 -0.99 -45.20
C PHE A 309 -1.87 -0.51 -45.51
N ILE A 310 -2.65 -0.12 -44.49
CA ILE A 310 -3.99 0.49 -44.66
C ILE A 310 -3.89 1.80 -45.44
N PHE A 311 -2.88 2.63 -45.19
CA PHE A 311 -2.66 3.87 -45.92
C PHE A 311 -2.32 3.63 -47.39
N VAL A 312 -1.51 2.62 -47.69
CA VAL A 312 -1.19 2.17 -49.05
C VAL A 312 -2.45 1.66 -49.76
N ILE A 313 -3.27 0.85 -49.10
CA ILE A 313 -4.55 0.35 -49.65
C ILE A 313 -5.57 1.50 -49.85
N ARG A 314 -5.63 2.45 -48.91
CA ARG A 314 -6.53 3.62 -49.01
C ARG A 314 -6.17 4.55 -50.17
N LYS A 315 -4.91 4.57 -50.60
CA LYS A 315 -4.49 5.34 -51.78
C LYS A 315 -5.05 4.76 -53.09
N ASP A 316 -5.33 3.45 -53.14
CA ASP A 316 -5.83 2.76 -54.34
C ASP A 316 -7.36 2.66 -54.44
N SER A 317 -8.08 2.87 -53.34
CA SER A 317 -9.54 2.66 -53.30
C SER A 317 -10.31 3.96 -53.05
N THR A 318 -10.26 4.87 -54.01
CA THR A 318 -11.33 5.86 -54.21
C THR A 318 -12.11 5.51 -55.47
N LYS A 319 -12.89 4.41 -55.41
CA LYS A 319 -14.06 4.16 -56.26
C LYS A 319 -14.84 2.94 -55.73
N ASN A 320 -16.14 3.17 -55.52
CA ASN A 320 -17.25 2.20 -55.50
C ASN A 320 -17.71 1.61 -54.14
N THR A 321 -18.80 2.21 -53.64
CA THR A 321 -20.10 1.63 -53.22
C THR A 321 -20.21 0.33 -52.40
N ALA A 322 -20.92 0.51 -51.27
CA ALA A 322 -22.11 -0.20 -50.76
C ALA A 322 -22.03 -1.62 -50.15
N SER A 323 -22.48 -1.66 -48.89
CA SER A 323 -23.32 -2.66 -48.19
C SER A 323 -23.00 -4.16 -48.29
N MET A 324 -22.72 -4.79 -47.14
CA MET A 324 -23.48 -5.96 -46.67
C MET A 324 -23.11 -6.29 -45.21
N ALA A 325 -24.14 -6.49 -44.38
CA ALA A 325 -24.06 -7.04 -43.04
C ALA A 325 -24.21 -8.57 -43.08
N THR A 326 -23.53 -9.29 -42.19
CA THR A 326 -23.82 -10.68 -41.76
C THR A 326 -22.90 -11.07 -40.59
N PRO A 327 -23.22 -12.10 -39.78
CA PRO A 327 -24.13 -12.06 -38.65
C PRO A 327 -23.39 -12.25 -37.31
N THR A 328 -23.82 -11.54 -36.26
CA THR A 328 -23.34 -11.71 -34.89
C THR A 328 -24.05 -12.88 -34.21
N THR A 329 -23.27 -13.84 -33.71
CA THR A 329 -23.72 -14.83 -32.73
C THR A 329 -24.07 -14.11 -31.44
N GLU A 330 -25.35 -14.08 -31.08
CA GLU A 330 -25.86 -13.44 -29.88
C GLU A 330 -25.37 -14.16 -28.62
N MET A 331 -24.61 -13.47 -27.77
CA MET A 331 -24.48 -13.81 -26.35
C MET A 331 -25.64 -13.14 -25.62
N VAL A 332 -26.50 -13.94 -24.99
CA VAL A 332 -27.70 -13.49 -24.27
C VAL A 332 -27.31 -12.54 -23.14
N ASN A 333 -27.81 -11.30 -23.20
CA ASN A 333 -27.69 -10.30 -22.15
C ASN A 333 -28.80 -10.53 -21.11
N ASP A 334 -28.50 -11.23 -20.01
CA ASP A 334 -29.45 -11.44 -18.90
C ASP A 334 -29.71 -10.18 -18.04
N ASP A 335 -29.11 -9.04 -18.40
CA ASP A 335 -29.28 -7.74 -17.71
C ASP A 335 -30.61 -7.04 -18.10
N ASP A 336 -31.49 -7.68 -18.87
CA ASP A 336 -32.73 -7.08 -19.43
C ASP A 336 -34.02 -7.47 -18.71
N ASP A 337 -33.93 -8.15 -17.56
CA ASP A 337 -35.10 -8.40 -16.71
C ASP A 337 -35.65 -7.07 -16.15
N PRO A 338 -36.88 -6.65 -16.50
CA PRO A 338 -37.43 -5.38 -16.00
C PRO A 338 -37.52 -5.40 -14.47
N LEU A 339 -37.00 -4.35 -13.82
CA LEU A 339 -37.06 -4.21 -12.38
C LEU A 339 -38.51 -3.88 -11.94
N PRO A 340 -39.02 -4.51 -10.86
CA PRO A 340 -40.30 -4.15 -10.27
C PRO A 340 -40.39 -2.66 -9.90
N GLN A 341 -41.60 -2.10 -9.96
CA GLN A 341 -41.87 -0.73 -9.52
C GLN A 341 -41.54 -0.59 -8.02
N GLY A 342 -40.61 0.30 -7.66
CA GLY A 342 -40.12 0.50 -6.29
C GLY A 342 -38.68 0.02 -6.05
N CYS A 343 -38.06 -0.67 -7.01
CA CYS A 343 -36.63 -0.97 -6.96
C CYS A 343 -35.77 0.30 -7.16
N PRO A 344 -34.59 0.39 -6.52
CA PRO A 344 -33.64 1.46 -6.77
C PRO A 344 -33.05 1.33 -8.18
N ASN A 345 -32.38 2.40 -8.64
CA ASN A 345 -31.65 2.35 -9.90
C ASN A 345 -30.42 1.43 -9.76
N ILE A 346 -30.46 0.28 -10.44
CA ILE A 346 -29.35 -0.68 -10.49
C ILE A 346 -28.67 -0.54 -11.85
N LEU A 347 -27.48 0.03 -11.84
CA LEU A 347 -26.66 0.26 -13.02
C LEU A 347 -26.15 -1.08 -13.56
N LYS A 348 -26.40 -1.32 -14.85
CA LYS A 348 -25.96 -2.52 -15.58
C LYS A 348 -24.44 -2.55 -15.74
N ARG A 349 -23.92 -3.72 -16.11
CA ARG A 349 -22.49 -3.90 -16.41
C ARG A 349 -21.97 -2.94 -17.49
N SER A 350 -22.80 -2.65 -18.50
CA SER A 350 -22.48 -1.69 -19.55
C SER A 350 -22.28 -0.27 -19.04
N SER A 351 -22.99 0.13 -17.98
CA SER A 351 -22.93 1.50 -17.44
C SER A 351 -21.57 1.86 -16.85
N TRP A 352 -20.82 0.86 -16.37
CA TRP A 352 -19.46 1.04 -15.88
C TRP A 352 -18.40 0.45 -16.82
N ASN A 353 -18.76 0.11 -18.06
CA ASN A 353 -17.90 -0.52 -19.07
C ASN A 353 -17.17 -1.76 -18.52
N ALA A 354 -17.94 -2.67 -17.91
CA ALA A 354 -17.40 -3.94 -17.44
C ALA A 354 -16.77 -4.74 -18.57
N ARG A 355 -15.63 -5.37 -18.29
CA ARG A 355 -15.08 -6.43 -19.16
C ARG A 355 -16.07 -7.61 -19.21
N PRO A 356 -16.11 -8.36 -20.32
CA PRO A 356 -16.84 -9.62 -20.37
C PRO A 356 -16.30 -10.59 -19.33
N TYR A 357 -17.19 -11.33 -18.66
CA TYR A 357 -16.79 -12.46 -17.82
C TYR A 357 -16.16 -13.56 -18.69
N THR A 358 -15.24 -14.34 -18.14
CA THR A 358 -14.66 -15.51 -18.85
C THR A 358 -15.47 -16.79 -18.62
N ASN A 359 -16.23 -16.85 -17.52
CA ASN A 359 -17.13 -17.95 -17.18
C ASN A 359 -18.25 -17.46 -16.22
N ARG A 360 -19.39 -18.15 -16.20
CA ARG A 360 -20.46 -17.94 -15.22
C ARG A 360 -21.00 -19.28 -14.71
N GLU A 361 -21.13 -19.38 -13.40
CA GLU A 361 -21.84 -20.49 -12.74
C GLU A 361 -23.11 -19.94 -12.09
N ASN A 362 -24.25 -20.61 -12.25
CA ASN A 362 -25.49 -20.23 -11.59
C ASN A 362 -25.40 -20.46 -10.08
N LEU A 363 -26.13 -19.68 -9.29
CA LEU A 363 -26.33 -19.97 -7.88
C LEU A 363 -27.03 -21.33 -7.73
N THR A 364 -26.62 -22.09 -6.71
CA THR A 364 -27.21 -23.41 -6.41
C THR A 364 -28.58 -23.30 -5.74
N THR A 365 -28.89 -22.15 -5.15
CA THR A 365 -30.15 -21.89 -4.46
C THR A 365 -30.65 -20.48 -4.77
N LEU A 366 -31.88 -20.39 -5.28
CA LEU A 366 -32.64 -19.15 -5.42
C LEU A 366 -34.07 -19.37 -4.89
N PRO A 367 -34.67 -18.41 -4.16
CA PRO A 367 -34.05 -17.22 -3.59
C PRO A 367 -32.90 -17.55 -2.62
N VAL A 368 -31.88 -16.69 -2.55
CA VAL A 368 -30.77 -16.89 -1.60
C VAL A 368 -31.24 -16.69 -0.17
N THR A 369 -30.67 -17.46 0.74
CA THR A 369 -30.93 -17.36 2.18
C THR A 369 -29.88 -16.53 2.92
N ASN A 370 -28.81 -16.12 2.25
CA ASN A 370 -27.70 -15.41 2.87
C ASN A 370 -27.28 -14.21 2.03
N ILE A 371 -26.93 -13.13 2.70
CA ILE A 371 -26.29 -11.95 2.10
C ILE A 371 -24.97 -11.75 2.81
N VAL A 372 -23.87 -11.69 2.06
CA VAL A 372 -22.54 -11.44 2.61
C VAL A 372 -22.18 -9.98 2.35
N VAL A 373 -22.04 -9.20 3.42
CA VAL A 373 -21.64 -7.79 3.30
C VAL A 373 -20.12 -7.67 3.38
N HIS A 374 -19.59 -6.87 2.46
CA HIS A 374 -18.17 -6.55 2.32
C HIS A 374 -17.99 -5.05 2.35
N GLN A 375 -16.83 -4.62 2.82
CA GLN A 375 -16.34 -3.26 2.58
C GLN A 375 -15.08 -3.37 1.72
N LEU A 376 -14.96 -2.50 0.71
CA LEU A 376 -13.69 -2.31 0.04
C LEU A 376 -12.69 -1.66 1.01
N GLU A 377 -11.70 -2.43 1.44
CA GLU A 377 -10.74 -2.00 2.45
C GLU A 377 -10.01 -0.71 2.04
N GLY A 378 -9.91 0.24 2.98
CA GLY A 378 -9.07 1.43 2.85
C GLY A 378 -9.72 2.66 2.20
N LEU A 379 -11.02 2.64 1.92
CA LEU A 379 -11.74 3.78 1.33
C LEU A 379 -12.94 4.19 2.19
N ASN A 380 -12.77 5.19 3.07
CA ASN A 380 -13.87 5.93 3.71
C ASN A 380 -13.98 7.34 3.10
N LEU A 381 -13.90 7.42 1.77
CA LEU A 381 -13.97 8.70 1.05
C LEU A 381 -15.34 8.84 0.40
N ILE A 382 -15.88 10.05 0.44
CA ILE A 382 -17.03 10.42 -0.40
C ILE A 382 -16.51 10.53 -1.83
N MET A 383 -17.01 9.69 -2.71
CA MET A 383 -16.54 9.59 -4.11
C MET A 383 -17.46 10.34 -5.06
N ASN A 384 -16.98 10.69 -6.26
CA ASN A 384 -17.89 11.00 -7.37
C ASN A 384 -18.11 9.74 -8.23
N ASP A 385 -19.10 9.79 -9.13
CA ASP A 385 -19.46 8.67 -10.02
C ASP A 385 -18.27 8.12 -10.82
N GLN A 386 -17.37 8.99 -11.28
CA GLN A 386 -16.21 8.59 -12.07
C GLN A 386 -15.20 7.81 -11.21
N ASP A 387 -15.02 8.22 -9.96
CA ASP A 387 -14.17 7.52 -8.99
C ASP A 387 -14.75 6.14 -8.68
N CYS A 388 -16.07 6.05 -8.46
CA CYS A 388 -16.76 4.78 -8.25
C CYS A 388 -16.53 3.80 -9.42
N ILE A 389 -16.79 4.24 -10.65
CA ILE A 389 -16.56 3.43 -11.85
C ILE A 389 -15.09 3.02 -11.96
N ALA A 390 -14.15 3.92 -11.66
CA ALA A 390 -12.72 3.63 -11.71
C ALA A 390 -12.31 2.58 -10.68
N GLN A 391 -12.87 2.62 -9.46
CA GLN A 391 -12.63 1.61 -8.42
C GLN A 391 -13.20 0.25 -8.81
N ILE A 392 -14.44 0.21 -9.29
CA ILE A 392 -15.10 -1.03 -9.72
C ILE A 392 -14.32 -1.69 -10.87
N LYS A 393 -13.85 -0.90 -11.84
CA LYS A 393 -12.95 -1.40 -12.89
C LYS A 393 -11.63 -1.92 -12.35
N GLY A 394 -11.01 -1.18 -11.43
CA GLY A 394 -9.76 -1.60 -10.78
C GLY A 394 -9.91 -2.94 -10.06
N LEU A 395 -11.04 -3.14 -9.36
CA LEU A 395 -11.40 -4.40 -8.73
C LEU A 395 -11.56 -5.52 -9.75
N GLN A 396 -12.33 -5.28 -10.82
CA GLN A 396 -12.49 -6.29 -11.87
C GLN A 396 -11.14 -6.66 -12.51
N ASP A 397 -10.27 -5.68 -12.76
CA ASP A 397 -8.95 -5.92 -13.33
C ASP A 397 -8.05 -6.71 -12.39
N TYR A 398 -8.08 -6.41 -11.09
CA TYR A 398 -7.36 -7.17 -10.08
C TYR A 398 -7.87 -8.62 -10.02
N ASP A 399 -9.18 -8.81 -9.84
CA ASP A 399 -9.80 -10.12 -9.71
C ASP A 399 -9.55 -11.00 -10.95
N MET A 400 -9.66 -10.44 -12.16
CA MET A 400 -9.49 -11.20 -13.40
C MET A 400 -8.03 -11.43 -13.77
N ASN A 401 -7.14 -10.44 -13.57
CA ASN A 401 -5.75 -10.54 -14.06
C ASN A 401 -4.78 -11.07 -13.00
N ILE A 402 -5.04 -10.84 -11.72
CA ILE A 402 -4.17 -11.23 -10.61
C ILE A 402 -4.70 -12.49 -9.94
N GLU A 403 -5.96 -12.49 -9.52
CA GLU A 403 -6.59 -13.65 -8.85
C GLU A 403 -7.08 -14.73 -9.83
N ASN A 404 -7.04 -14.45 -11.14
CA ASN A 404 -7.52 -15.33 -12.21
C ASN A 404 -9.00 -15.74 -12.05
N TRP A 405 -9.82 -14.88 -11.46
CA TRP A 405 -11.25 -15.10 -11.34
C TRP A 405 -11.97 -14.86 -12.67
N ALA A 406 -13.16 -15.45 -12.79
CA ALA A 406 -13.94 -15.36 -14.01
C ALA A 406 -14.51 -13.94 -14.27
N ASP A 407 -14.63 -13.15 -13.21
CA ASP A 407 -15.16 -11.78 -13.19
C ASP A 407 -14.91 -11.18 -11.79
N ILE A 408 -15.28 -9.91 -11.59
CA ILE A 408 -15.31 -9.25 -10.27
C ILE A 408 -16.01 -10.14 -9.22
N GLY A 409 -15.46 -10.24 -8.01
CA GLY A 409 -15.89 -11.25 -7.03
C GLY A 409 -17.30 -11.05 -6.47
N TYR A 410 -17.82 -9.84 -6.49
CA TYR A 410 -19.08 -9.46 -5.86
C TYR A 410 -20.28 -9.50 -6.82
N ASN A 411 -21.47 -9.76 -6.27
CA ASN A 411 -22.72 -9.72 -7.03
C ASN A 411 -23.15 -8.28 -7.31
N PHE A 412 -23.06 -7.42 -6.29
CA PHE A 412 -23.38 -5.99 -6.37
C PHE A 412 -22.32 -5.16 -5.66
N LEU A 413 -22.10 -3.95 -6.16
CA LEU A 413 -21.24 -2.94 -5.54
C LEU A 413 -22.05 -1.68 -5.30
N LEU A 414 -21.95 -1.11 -4.10
CA LEU A 414 -22.63 0.12 -3.71
C LEU A 414 -21.57 1.17 -3.52
N CYS A 415 -21.70 2.30 -4.21
CA CYS A 415 -20.80 3.41 -3.99
C CYS A 415 -21.48 4.46 -3.10
N ASP A 416 -20.81 4.87 -2.03
CA ASP A 416 -21.21 6.04 -1.25
C ASP A 416 -20.62 7.30 -1.91
N ASP A 417 -21.28 7.74 -2.99
CA ASP A 417 -20.90 8.96 -3.70
C ASP A 417 -21.47 10.23 -3.03
N SER A 418 -20.97 11.42 -3.39
CA SER A 418 -21.48 12.72 -2.94
C SER A 418 -22.81 13.14 -3.58
N GLY A 419 -23.28 12.41 -4.59
CA GLY A 419 -24.44 12.76 -5.39
C GLY A 419 -25.77 12.60 -4.65
N ASP A 420 -26.84 13.10 -5.27
CA ASP A 420 -28.20 12.99 -4.73
C ASP A 420 -28.84 11.61 -4.97
N GLN A 421 -28.17 10.70 -5.68
CA GLN A 421 -28.73 9.41 -6.10
C GLN A 421 -27.97 8.23 -5.52
N GLN A 422 -28.72 7.18 -5.15
CA GLN A 422 -28.15 5.91 -4.71
C GLN A 422 -27.58 5.16 -5.93
N GLN A 423 -26.30 4.82 -5.91
CA GLN A 423 -25.66 4.09 -7.01
C GLN A 423 -25.35 2.65 -6.64
N ILE A 424 -26.10 1.73 -7.25
CA ILE A 424 -25.86 0.29 -7.17
C ILE A 424 -25.34 -0.17 -8.53
N TYR A 425 -24.20 -0.84 -8.54
CA TYR A 425 -23.56 -1.37 -9.73
C TYR A 425 -23.66 -2.89 -9.78
N THR A 426 -24.07 -3.42 -10.93
CA THR A 426 -24.13 -4.86 -11.17
C THR A 426 -22.72 -5.41 -11.38
N GLY A 427 -22.27 -6.28 -10.48
CA GLY A 427 -21.11 -7.13 -10.68
C GLY A 427 -21.56 -8.43 -11.37
N ARG A 428 -21.55 -9.54 -10.64
CA ARG A 428 -22.08 -10.82 -11.15
C ARG A 428 -23.61 -10.89 -11.17
N GLY A 429 -24.32 -10.01 -10.47
CA GLY A 429 -25.78 -9.92 -10.51
C GLY A 429 -26.52 -10.99 -9.68
N TRP A 430 -27.83 -11.09 -9.89
CA TRP A 430 -28.77 -11.84 -9.04
C TRP A 430 -28.66 -13.36 -9.12
N LYS A 431 -28.28 -13.91 -10.28
CA LYS A 431 -28.45 -15.33 -10.59
C LYS A 431 -27.16 -16.14 -10.56
N PHE A 432 -26.02 -15.48 -10.42
CA PHE A 432 -24.70 -16.08 -10.62
C PHE A 432 -23.87 -16.14 -9.34
N THR A 433 -23.08 -17.20 -9.22
CA THR A 433 -22.20 -17.51 -8.10
C THR A 433 -21.09 -16.46 -7.97
N GLY A 434 -20.92 -15.95 -6.75
CA GLY A 434 -19.86 -15.03 -6.35
C GLY A 434 -18.46 -15.65 -6.31
N ALA A 435 -17.43 -14.84 -6.07
CA ALA A 435 -16.10 -15.27 -5.61
C ALA A 435 -15.67 -14.49 -4.36
N HIS A 436 -16.63 -14.05 -3.56
CA HIS A 436 -16.43 -13.14 -2.45
C HIS A 436 -16.32 -13.86 -1.09
N CYS A 437 -16.66 -15.15 -0.99
CA CYS A 437 -16.60 -15.91 0.26
C CYS A 437 -16.73 -17.41 -0.06
N ILE A 438 -15.63 -18.16 0.06
CA ILE A 438 -15.51 -19.55 -0.43
C ILE A 438 -16.69 -20.42 0.02
N SER A 439 -17.04 -20.35 1.31
CA SER A 439 -18.09 -21.21 1.87
C SER A 439 -19.51 -20.77 1.54
N TYR A 440 -19.75 -19.55 1.03
CA TYR A 440 -21.10 -19.03 0.72
C TYR A 440 -21.34 -18.68 -0.75
N ASN A 441 -20.31 -18.60 -1.61
CA ASN A 441 -20.39 -18.15 -3.00
C ASN A 441 -21.58 -18.71 -3.80
N LYS A 442 -21.92 -19.99 -3.60
CA LYS A 442 -22.99 -20.69 -4.34
C LYS A 442 -24.40 -20.51 -3.77
N ARG A 443 -24.56 -19.91 -2.59
CA ARG A 443 -25.83 -19.80 -1.84
C ARG A 443 -26.09 -18.42 -1.22
N SER A 444 -25.32 -17.41 -1.63
CA SER A 444 -25.47 -16.04 -1.14
C SER A 444 -25.22 -15.04 -2.26
N LEU A 445 -25.65 -13.81 -2.02
CA LEU A 445 -25.18 -12.66 -2.80
C LEU A 445 -24.14 -11.88 -1.98
N GLY A 446 -23.02 -11.57 -2.60
CA GLY A 446 -21.99 -10.70 -2.04
C GLY A 446 -22.22 -9.26 -2.44
N ILE A 447 -22.31 -8.37 -1.46
CA ILE A 447 -22.52 -6.94 -1.66
C ILE A 447 -21.31 -6.20 -1.09
N CYS A 448 -20.57 -5.48 -1.95
CA CYS A 448 -19.41 -4.70 -1.55
C CYS A 448 -19.74 -3.22 -1.47
N ILE A 449 -19.46 -2.60 -0.32
CA ILE A 449 -19.58 -1.15 -0.13
C ILE A 449 -18.24 -0.48 -0.44
N ILE A 450 -18.28 0.48 -1.35
CA ILE A 450 -17.16 1.33 -1.76
C ILE A 450 -17.39 2.72 -1.17
N GLY A 451 -16.46 3.19 -0.34
CA GLY A 451 -16.59 4.49 0.33
C GLY A 451 -17.11 4.36 1.77
N ASN A 452 -17.75 5.42 2.27
CA ASN A 452 -18.13 5.50 3.68
C ASN A 452 -19.36 4.62 4.00
N TYR A 453 -19.10 3.40 4.46
CA TYR A 453 -20.13 2.45 4.89
C TYR A 453 -20.92 2.91 6.11
N THR A 454 -20.44 3.88 6.88
CA THR A 454 -21.17 4.41 8.04
C THR A 454 -22.18 5.48 7.67
N SER A 455 -22.27 5.86 6.39
CA SER A 455 -23.24 6.86 5.95
C SER A 455 -24.68 6.29 5.98
N ILE A 456 -25.63 7.13 6.39
CA ILE A 456 -27.07 6.80 6.33
C ILE A 456 -27.50 6.49 4.88
N ARG A 457 -26.85 7.11 3.90
CA ARG A 457 -27.09 6.86 2.47
C ARG A 457 -26.70 5.44 2.08
N SER A 458 -25.54 4.97 2.52
CA SER A 458 -25.05 3.62 2.26
C SER A 458 -25.99 2.56 2.86
N LEU A 459 -26.45 2.78 4.10
CA LEU A 459 -27.45 1.92 4.75
C LEU A 459 -28.76 1.84 3.95
N LYS A 460 -29.33 3.00 3.59
CA LYS A 460 -30.57 3.07 2.80
C LYS A 460 -30.42 2.44 1.42
N THR A 461 -29.27 2.62 0.78
CA THR A 461 -28.99 2.04 -0.55
C THR A 461 -28.94 0.53 -0.48
N PHE A 462 -28.26 -0.01 0.54
CA PHE A 462 -28.22 -1.43 0.83
C PHE A 462 -29.61 -1.98 1.11
N GLU A 463 -30.37 -1.32 1.98
CA GLU A 463 -31.75 -1.68 2.30
C GLU A 463 -32.65 -1.73 1.04
N SER A 464 -32.60 -0.71 0.19
CA SER A 464 -33.38 -0.66 -1.06
C SER A 464 -33.00 -1.79 -2.03
N LEU A 465 -31.72 -2.15 -2.11
CA LEU A 465 -31.27 -3.29 -2.91
C LEU A 465 -31.84 -4.61 -2.36
N ILE A 466 -31.81 -4.80 -1.04
CA ILE A 466 -32.37 -6.00 -0.40
C ILE A 466 -33.88 -6.10 -0.62
N GLN A 467 -34.61 -5.00 -0.43
CA GLN A 467 -36.05 -4.95 -0.70
C GLN A 467 -36.37 -5.30 -2.14
N CYS A 468 -35.60 -4.78 -3.11
CA CYS A 468 -35.76 -5.14 -4.51
C CYS A 468 -35.52 -6.63 -4.77
N GLY A 469 -34.47 -7.23 -4.18
CA GLY A 469 -34.20 -8.66 -4.29
C GLY A 469 -35.30 -9.54 -3.67
N ILE A 470 -35.91 -9.09 -2.57
CA ILE A 470 -37.09 -9.77 -1.97
C ILE A 470 -38.29 -9.67 -2.91
N MET A 471 -38.55 -8.50 -3.51
CA MET A 471 -39.65 -8.30 -4.46
C MET A 471 -39.49 -9.15 -5.72
N LYS A 472 -38.25 -9.36 -6.19
CA LYS A 472 -37.91 -10.23 -7.32
C LYS A 472 -37.92 -11.72 -6.98
N ASN A 473 -38.13 -12.10 -5.71
CA ASN A 473 -37.97 -13.46 -5.22
C ASN A 473 -36.56 -14.02 -5.48
N ASP A 474 -35.55 -13.15 -5.43
CA ASP A 474 -34.13 -13.47 -5.49
C ASP A 474 -33.51 -13.59 -4.10
N ILE A 475 -34.10 -12.95 -3.09
CA ILE A 475 -33.70 -12.99 -1.68
C ILE A 475 -34.89 -13.47 -0.84
N MET A 476 -34.66 -14.43 0.07
CA MET A 476 -35.66 -14.87 1.03
C MET A 476 -36.01 -13.74 1.99
N LYS A 477 -37.30 -13.55 2.32
CA LYS A 477 -37.73 -12.55 3.32
C LYS A 477 -37.00 -12.68 4.66
N ASN A 478 -36.63 -13.90 5.06
CA ASN A 478 -35.90 -14.19 6.29
C ASN A 478 -34.41 -14.51 6.02
N PHE A 479 -33.78 -13.82 5.07
CA PHE A 479 -32.35 -13.99 4.80
C PHE A 479 -31.49 -13.71 6.05
N THR A 480 -30.31 -14.32 6.09
CA THR A 480 -29.28 -14.07 7.11
C THR A 480 -28.23 -13.12 6.57
N LEU A 481 -27.95 -12.04 7.30
CA LEU A 481 -26.79 -11.19 7.02
C LEU A 481 -25.53 -11.84 7.61
N VAL A 482 -24.49 -11.96 6.78
CA VAL A 482 -23.22 -12.62 7.09
C VAL A 482 -22.10 -11.61 6.89
N GLY A 483 -21.21 -11.51 7.88
CA GLY A 483 -20.02 -10.69 7.77
C GLY A 483 -18.90 -11.46 7.10
N HIS A 484 -18.13 -10.81 6.23
CA HIS A 484 -16.83 -11.36 5.83
C HIS A 484 -15.81 -11.16 6.96
N PHE A 485 -14.85 -12.09 7.15
CA PHE A 485 -13.89 -12.01 8.27
C PHE A 485 -13.08 -10.71 8.29
N ASN A 486 -12.82 -10.13 7.11
CA ASN A 486 -12.13 -8.84 6.95
C ASN A 486 -13.05 -7.61 7.07
N SER A 487 -14.35 -7.81 7.28
CA SER A 487 -15.41 -6.80 7.24
C SER A 487 -16.25 -6.78 8.53
N THR A 488 -15.64 -7.07 9.68
CA THR A 488 -16.33 -7.14 10.97
C THR A 488 -17.05 -5.85 11.36
N LYS A 489 -16.39 -4.69 11.20
CA LYS A 489 -16.95 -3.39 11.60
C LYS A 489 -18.21 -3.02 10.79
N ILE A 490 -18.19 -3.19 9.47
CA ILE A 490 -19.35 -2.94 8.61
C ILE A 490 -20.49 -3.91 8.93
N TYR A 491 -20.18 -5.19 9.14
CA TYR A 491 -21.18 -6.19 9.51
C TYR A 491 -21.92 -5.81 10.79
N GLU A 492 -21.18 -5.46 11.85
CA GLU A 492 -21.76 -5.05 13.13
C GLU A 492 -22.65 -3.81 12.98
N TYR A 493 -22.17 -2.82 12.22
CA TYR A 493 -22.90 -1.58 11.98
C TYR A 493 -24.21 -1.79 11.21
N TYR A 494 -24.17 -2.58 10.13
CA TYR A 494 -25.36 -2.89 9.34
C TYR A 494 -26.33 -3.77 10.13
N LEU A 495 -25.82 -4.74 10.88
CA LEU A 495 -26.63 -5.59 11.74
C LEU A 495 -27.37 -4.77 12.81
N GLU A 496 -26.71 -3.77 13.40
CA GLU A 496 -27.34 -2.87 14.38
C GLU A 496 -28.44 -2.02 13.73
N TYR A 497 -28.18 -1.46 12.55
CA TYR A 497 -29.20 -0.73 11.78
C TYR A 497 -30.45 -1.59 11.54
N PHE A 498 -30.28 -2.80 11.02
CA PHE A 498 -31.40 -3.71 10.75
C PHE A 498 -32.12 -4.25 12.00
N ARG A 499 -31.47 -4.23 13.17
CA ARG A 499 -32.11 -4.60 14.45
C ARG A 499 -33.00 -3.49 15.00
N ASN A 500 -32.61 -2.24 14.79
CA ASN A 500 -33.30 -1.07 15.32
C ASN A 500 -34.45 -0.59 14.43
N ASP A 501 -34.52 -1.06 13.19
CA ASP A 501 -35.65 -0.78 12.30
C ASP A 501 -36.86 -1.67 12.65
N THR A 502 -37.91 -1.04 13.17
CA THR A 502 -39.14 -1.71 13.63
C THR A 502 -40.11 -2.08 12.51
N ASP A 503 -39.97 -1.50 11.30
CA ASP A 503 -40.82 -1.82 10.15
C ASP A 503 -40.39 -3.12 9.45
N LEU A 504 -39.16 -3.54 9.75
CA LEU A 504 -38.52 -4.72 9.23
C LEU A 504 -38.70 -5.85 10.29
N GLN A 505 -39.47 -6.90 9.96
CA GLN A 505 -39.65 -8.15 10.75
C GLN A 505 -38.36 -9.02 10.92
N TYR A 506 -37.16 -8.43 11.06
CA TYR A 506 -35.87 -9.13 10.96
C TYR A 506 -35.22 -9.32 12.35
N SER A 507 -35.92 -8.95 13.42
CA SER A 507 -35.43 -8.97 14.80
C SER A 507 -35.16 -10.38 15.38
N ASN A 508 -35.72 -11.45 14.78
CA ASN A 508 -35.80 -12.76 15.44
C ASN A 508 -34.91 -13.88 14.87
N GLN A 509 -33.94 -13.61 13.97
CA GLN A 509 -33.07 -14.68 13.44
C GLN A 509 -31.56 -14.43 13.55
N ALA A 510 -31.13 -13.31 14.15
CA ALA A 510 -29.72 -13.05 14.44
C ALA A 510 -29.27 -13.86 15.68
N SER A 511 -28.97 -15.14 15.50
CA SER A 511 -28.32 -15.93 16.55
C SER A 511 -27.02 -15.24 16.98
N LYS A 512 -26.69 -15.28 18.29
CA LYS A 512 -25.43 -14.76 18.88
C LYS A 512 -24.14 -15.44 18.37
N LYS A 513 -24.19 -16.19 17.26
CA LYS A 513 -23.00 -16.67 16.55
C LYS A 513 -22.64 -15.62 15.49
N GLN A 514 -21.44 -15.07 15.61
CA GLN A 514 -20.80 -14.31 14.55
C GLN A 514 -20.67 -15.24 13.34
N PHE A 515 -21.56 -15.12 12.35
CA PHE A 515 -21.44 -15.87 11.10
C PHE A 515 -20.41 -15.14 10.24
N MET A 516 -19.14 -15.36 10.57
CA MET A 516 -18.00 -14.95 9.76
C MET A 516 -17.75 -16.00 8.70
N CYS A 517 -17.67 -15.57 7.44
CA CYS A 517 -17.09 -16.42 6.42
C CYS A 517 -15.57 -16.49 6.59
N PRO A 518 -14.95 -17.69 6.68
CA PRO A 518 -13.49 -17.84 6.63
C PRO A 518 -12.92 -17.39 5.27
N GLN A 519 -11.61 -17.12 5.24
CA GLN A 519 -10.84 -16.69 4.05
C GLN A 519 -11.25 -17.41 2.76
#